data_AF-A0A355F2R6-F1
#
_entry.id   AF-A0A355F2R6-F1
#
_cell.length_a   1.000
_cell.length_b   1.000
_cell.length_c   1.000
_cell.angle_alpha   90.00
_cell.angle_beta   90.00
_cell.angle_gamma   90.00
#
_symmetry.space_group_name_H-M   'P 1'
#
loop_
_entity.id
_entity.type
_entity.pdbx_description
1 polymer ?
#
loop_
_entity_poly.entity_id
_entity_poly.type
_entity_poly.pdbx_seq_one_letter_code
_entity_poly.pdbx_strand_id
1 'polypeptide(L)'
;MLCLRYAVQGEERTYTLRGDRIRLGRGGDNDVVLSDVSVSRYHAEIRQVPGGWVIQDLKSTNGVELNRAPVERAPLRAGDRLGIGVFDLEVEELIELDRGPLRDVRPDVTAEPEEDEETAPLSTLTNATIVRPLADFAEAFGLAGKKTAPLPVEATDLAYANRMFGFLTRLGRILIDAESVDQVLTRVLDIAFEALEVDRGFILLSDDKGELVCELMRVKDRVELRPSVEVPVSRTMLRAVVRERVALVTFDAQSDQRLSGGESIRLHQIRAAMCVPLWSGERIIGVMQVDSPFHVGTFTQRDLDFLTTLANYAAVAVERIRYARQAAQERELRGRLERYHSPGVIEEVLRRGDASGGRPRLAQATVLFADLVGFTAFCERSRPEDVGELLGAFLNLSVEAIFRAGGTLDKFIGDCVMAFFGAPVAQDDHALRAVRAAVEIQQGLTAWSAGREARGLPGFAARVALNSGPVVVGDIGSDRRVDYTVLGNTVNVAARLEAHAAKPGDVVIGPETWRLLNGAFATEPLGELQLKGLQQKIQAYRVVG
;
A
#
# COMPACT_ATOMS: atom_id res chain seq x y z
N MET A 1 -50.35 -39.95 -19.62
CA MET A 1 -50.61 -38.64 -18.95
C MET A 1 -49.59 -37.64 -19.50
N LEU A 2 -49.94 -36.41 -19.86
CA LEU A 2 -48.95 -35.49 -20.43
C LEU A 2 -48.14 -34.76 -19.35
N CYS A 3 -46.85 -34.55 -19.59
CA CYS A 3 -45.99 -33.68 -18.78
C CYS A 3 -45.17 -32.74 -19.67
N LEU A 4 -44.69 -31.66 -19.07
CA LEU A 4 -43.74 -30.73 -19.67
C LEU A 4 -42.35 -31.01 -19.10
N ARG A 5 -41.37 -31.24 -19.98
CA ARG A 5 -39.96 -31.32 -19.62
C ARG A 5 -39.24 -30.06 -20.07
N TYR A 6 -38.48 -29.43 -19.19
CA TYR A 6 -37.82 -28.15 -19.47
C TYR A 6 -36.61 -27.95 -18.57
N ALA A 7 -35.63 -27.16 -19.02
CA ALA A 7 -34.42 -26.88 -18.25
C ALA A 7 -34.46 -25.46 -17.66
N VAL A 8 -34.13 -25.32 -16.38
CA VAL A 8 -33.95 -24.02 -15.72
C VAL A 8 -32.59 -24.02 -15.06
N GLN A 9 -31.73 -23.06 -15.45
CA GLN A 9 -30.36 -22.94 -14.93
C GLN A 9 -29.51 -24.23 -15.07
N GLY A 10 -29.77 -25.02 -16.12
CA GLY A 10 -29.05 -26.26 -16.41
C GLY A 10 -29.61 -27.52 -15.70
N GLU A 11 -30.59 -27.37 -14.81
CA GLU A 11 -31.30 -28.50 -14.20
C GLU A 11 -32.56 -28.85 -15.00
N GLU A 12 -32.73 -30.11 -15.38
CA GLU A 12 -33.96 -30.60 -15.98
C GLU A 12 -35.08 -30.73 -14.94
N ARG A 13 -36.24 -30.18 -15.28
CA ARG A 13 -37.46 -30.25 -14.49
C ARG A 13 -38.58 -30.86 -15.32
N THR A 14 -39.49 -31.54 -14.64
CA THR A 14 -40.68 -32.11 -15.25
C THR A 14 -41.92 -31.67 -14.48
N TYR A 15 -42.90 -31.11 -15.17
CA TYR A 15 -44.19 -30.73 -14.60
C TYR A 15 -45.30 -31.58 -15.21
N THR A 16 -46.01 -32.37 -14.40
CA THR A 16 -47.11 -33.20 -14.88
C THR A 16 -48.37 -32.36 -15.04
N LEU A 17 -49.01 -32.39 -16.22
CA LEU A 17 -50.24 -31.63 -16.45
C LEU A 17 -51.39 -32.21 -15.63
N ARG A 18 -51.78 -31.51 -14.55
CA ARG A 18 -52.84 -31.89 -13.60
C ARG A 18 -53.75 -30.70 -13.31
N GLY A 19 -55.07 -30.93 -13.24
CA GLY A 19 -56.09 -29.90 -12.97
C GLY A 19 -56.65 -29.24 -14.23
N ASP A 20 -57.52 -28.24 -14.07
CA ASP A 20 -58.25 -27.64 -15.20
C ASP A 20 -57.47 -26.53 -15.93
N ARG A 21 -56.49 -25.91 -15.24
CA ARG A 21 -55.70 -24.79 -15.76
C ARG A 21 -54.31 -24.76 -15.10
N ILE A 22 -53.29 -24.58 -15.93
CA ILE A 22 -51.87 -24.47 -15.56
C ILE A 22 -51.33 -23.18 -16.17
N ARG A 23 -50.74 -22.30 -15.36
CA ARG A 23 -50.16 -21.03 -15.80
C ARG A 23 -48.65 -21.13 -15.92
N LEU A 24 -48.12 -20.54 -16.99
CA LEU A 24 -46.69 -20.46 -17.28
C LEU A 24 -46.27 -18.99 -17.33
N GLY A 25 -45.17 -18.64 -16.67
CA GLY A 25 -44.65 -17.29 -16.72
C GLY A 25 -43.51 -17.03 -15.74
N ARG A 26 -42.99 -15.81 -15.79
CA ARG A 26 -41.88 -15.37 -14.93
C ARG A 26 -42.31 -15.12 -13.46
N GLY A 27 -43.59 -14.85 -13.22
CA GLY A 27 -44.11 -14.64 -11.87
C GLY A 27 -44.01 -15.92 -11.02
N GLY A 28 -43.62 -15.79 -9.76
CA GLY A 28 -43.51 -16.92 -8.83
C GLY A 28 -44.85 -17.54 -8.40
N ASP A 29 -45.97 -16.94 -8.81
CA ASP A 29 -47.33 -17.41 -8.60
C ASP A 29 -47.91 -18.20 -9.79
N ASN A 30 -47.06 -18.52 -10.78
CA ASN A 30 -47.39 -19.45 -11.87
C ASN A 30 -47.11 -20.89 -11.45
N ASP A 31 -47.85 -21.82 -12.08
CA ASP A 31 -47.69 -23.26 -11.85
C ASP A 31 -46.36 -23.78 -12.43
N VAL A 32 -45.93 -23.21 -13.57
CA VAL A 32 -44.59 -23.41 -14.15
C VAL A 32 -43.87 -22.06 -14.20
N VAL A 33 -42.86 -21.90 -13.34
CA VAL A 33 -42.09 -20.66 -13.23
C VAL A 33 -40.88 -20.71 -14.18
N LEU A 34 -40.89 -19.81 -15.16
CA LEU A 34 -39.85 -19.65 -16.18
C LEU A 34 -39.16 -18.29 -15.97
N SER A 35 -38.11 -18.29 -15.14
CA SER A 35 -37.49 -17.08 -14.63
C SER A 35 -36.47 -16.47 -15.60
N ASP A 36 -36.94 -15.86 -16.68
CA ASP A 36 -36.11 -15.11 -17.64
C ASP A 36 -36.85 -13.86 -18.17
N VAL A 37 -36.11 -12.79 -18.51
CA VAL A 37 -36.67 -11.51 -18.98
C VAL A 37 -37.44 -11.63 -20.30
N SER A 38 -37.10 -12.61 -21.14
CA SER A 38 -37.85 -12.94 -22.35
C SER A 38 -39.24 -13.52 -22.06
N VAL A 39 -39.57 -13.78 -20.79
CA VAL A 39 -40.85 -14.33 -20.36
C VAL A 39 -41.67 -13.29 -19.58
N SER A 40 -42.88 -12.98 -20.07
CA SER A 40 -43.85 -12.13 -19.36
C SER A 40 -44.27 -12.71 -18.00
N ARG A 41 -44.72 -11.84 -17.08
CA ARG A 41 -45.11 -12.25 -15.70
C ARG A 41 -46.18 -13.35 -15.71
N TYR A 42 -47.18 -13.23 -16.57
CA TYR A 42 -48.11 -14.30 -16.95
C TYR A 42 -47.99 -14.44 -18.46
N HIS A 43 -47.32 -15.47 -18.93
CA HIS A 43 -46.95 -15.58 -20.34
C HIS A 43 -47.99 -16.38 -21.11
N ALA A 44 -48.32 -17.56 -20.62
CA ALA A 44 -49.23 -18.47 -21.27
C ALA A 44 -50.02 -19.28 -20.25
N GLU A 45 -51.11 -19.90 -20.69
CA GLU A 45 -51.86 -20.87 -19.91
C GLU A 45 -52.18 -22.12 -20.72
N ILE A 46 -52.08 -23.26 -20.06
CA ILE A 46 -52.51 -24.56 -20.58
C ILE A 46 -53.83 -24.91 -19.90
N ARG A 47 -54.87 -25.17 -20.69
CA ARG A 47 -56.21 -25.52 -20.18
C ARG A 47 -56.67 -26.87 -20.70
N GLN A 48 -57.37 -27.62 -19.86
CA GLN A 48 -58.02 -28.85 -20.27
C GLN A 48 -59.33 -28.52 -21.00
N VAL A 49 -59.53 -29.12 -22.19
CA VAL A 49 -60.75 -28.98 -23.00
C VAL A 49 -61.28 -30.37 -23.40
N PRO A 50 -62.55 -30.52 -23.79
CA PRO A 50 -63.06 -31.77 -24.34
C PRO A 50 -62.23 -32.17 -25.58
N GLY A 51 -61.41 -33.21 -25.46
CA GLY A 51 -60.52 -33.68 -26.52
C GLY A 51 -59.02 -33.43 -26.31
N GLY A 52 -58.58 -32.83 -25.19
CA GLY A 52 -57.15 -32.75 -24.85
C GLY A 52 -56.75 -31.49 -24.09
N TRP A 53 -55.48 -31.11 -24.23
CA TRP A 53 -54.92 -29.88 -23.64
C TRP A 53 -54.71 -28.83 -24.74
N VAL A 54 -54.89 -27.56 -24.39
CA VAL A 54 -54.67 -26.42 -25.31
C VAL A 54 -53.80 -25.39 -24.61
N ILE A 55 -52.75 -24.93 -25.28
CA ILE A 55 -51.94 -23.77 -24.88
C ILE A 55 -52.59 -22.50 -25.43
N GLN A 56 -52.58 -21.44 -24.65
CA GLN A 56 -53.06 -20.12 -25.03
C GLN A 56 -52.07 -19.04 -24.55
N ASP A 57 -51.70 -18.14 -25.45
CA ASP A 57 -50.89 -16.96 -25.11
C ASP A 57 -51.74 -15.92 -24.35
N LEU A 58 -51.17 -15.34 -23.30
CA LEU A 58 -51.84 -14.34 -22.46
C LEU A 58 -51.47 -12.91 -22.86
N LYS A 59 -51.33 -12.65 -24.18
CA LYS A 59 -50.80 -11.39 -24.73
C LYS A 59 -49.41 -11.10 -24.20
N SER A 60 -48.55 -12.12 -24.23
CA SER A 60 -47.17 -11.97 -23.79
C SER A 60 -46.39 -11.06 -24.72
N THR A 61 -45.26 -10.55 -24.24
CA THR A 61 -44.41 -9.61 -25.00
C THR A 61 -43.71 -10.29 -26.17
N ASN A 62 -43.37 -11.58 -26.04
CA ASN A 62 -42.59 -12.32 -27.03
C ASN A 62 -43.37 -13.46 -27.71
N GLY A 63 -44.63 -13.67 -27.34
CA GLY A 63 -45.49 -14.70 -27.90
C GLY A 63 -45.12 -16.13 -27.48
N VAL A 64 -46.03 -17.06 -27.75
CA VAL A 64 -45.80 -18.50 -27.58
C VAL A 64 -45.55 -19.12 -28.95
N GLU A 65 -44.53 -19.96 -29.05
CA GLU A 65 -44.26 -20.77 -30.24
C GLU A 65 -44.61 -22.24 -29.99
N LEU A 66 -45.28 -22.89 -30.92
CA LEU A 66 -45.49 -24.34 -30.95
C LEU A 66 -44.78 -24.90 -32.18
N ASN A 67 -43.82 -25.80 -31.97
CA ASN A 67 -42.99 -26.39 -33.03
C ASN A 67 -42.34 -25.32 -33.93
N ARG A 68 -41.83 -24.24 -33.31
CA ARG A 68 -41.19 -23.06 -33.95
C ARG A 68 -42.12 -22.22 -34.82
N ALA A 69 -43.44 -22.34 -34.64
CA ALA A 69 -44.42 -21.45 -35.25
C ALA A 69 -45.17 -20.67 -34.17
N PRO A 70 -45.31 -19.33 -34.29
CA PRO A 70 -46.03 -18.53 -33.30
C PRO A 70 -47.52 -18.89 -33.29
N VAL A 71 -48.09 -19.05 -32.10
CA VAL A 71 -49.49 -19.42 -31.90
C VAL A 71 -50.13 -18.56 -30.82
N GLU A 72 -51.34 -18.05 -31.08
CA GLU A 72 -52.16 -17.42 -30.02
C GLU A 72 -52.89 -18.49 -29.19
N ARG A 73 -53.30 -19.59 -29.85
CA ARG A 73 -53.96 -20.74 -29.21
C ARG A 73 -53.80 -22.00 -30.06
N ALA A 74 -53.35 -23.09 -29.47
CA ALA A 74 -53.14 -24.35 -30.19
C ALA A 74 -53.34 -25.60 -29.30
N PRO A 75 -53.83 -26.73 -29.85
CA PRO A 75 -53.88 -28.00 -29.10
C PRO A 75 -52.47 -28.55 -28.86
N LEU A 76 -52.26 -29.17 -27.70
CA LEU A 76 -51.01 -29.83 -27.30
C LEU A 76 -51.12 -31.35 -27.44
N ARG A 77 -50.07 -31.96 -28.00
CA ARG A 77 -49.90 -33.41 -28.17
C ARG A 77 -48.53 -33.84 -27.65
N ALA A 78 -48.39 -35.13 -27.34
CA ALA A 78 -47.08 -35.70 -27.02
C ALA A 78 -46.13 -35.55 -28.22
N GLY A 79 -44.89 -35.14 -27.94
CA GLY A 79 -43.84 -34.82 -28.92
C GLY A 79 -43.81 -33.35 -29.35
N ASP A 80 -44.77 -32.52 -28.94
CA ASP A 80 -44.76 -31.09 -29.25
C ASP A 80 -43.68 -30.33 -28.47
N ARG A 81 -43.14 -29.27 -29.08
CA ARG A 81 -42.19 -28.35 -28.45
C ARG A 81 -42.76 -26.95 -28.33
N LEU A 82 -42.74 -26.41 -27.12
CA LEU A 82 -43.21 -25.07 -26.78
C LEU A 82 -42.02 -24.13 -26.56
N GLY A 83 -41.95 -23.07 -27.35
CA GLY A 83 -41.03 -21.95 -27.14
C GLY A 83 -41.71 -20.85 -26.31
N ILE A 84 -41.15 -20.54 -25.15
CA ILE A 84 -41.58 -19.44 -24.28
C ILE A 84 -40.34 -18.63 -23.89
N GLY A 85 -40.11 -17.52 -24.58
CA GLY A 85 -38.88 -16.75 -24.43
C GLY A 85 -37.64 -17.57 -24.80
N VAL A 86 -36.66 -17.67 -23.89
CA VAL A 86 -35.44 -18.50 -24.07
C VAL A 86 -35.64 -19.97 -23.69
N PHE A 87 -36.83 -20.36 -23.21
CA PHE A 87 -37.09 -21.73 -22.78
C PHE A 87 -37.77 -22.54 -23.88
N ASP A 88 -37.22 -23.73 -24.14
CA ASP A 88 -37.86 -24.79 -24.92
C ASP A 88 -38.43 -25.85 -23.95
N LEU A 89 -39.74 -26.10 -24.01
CA LEU A 89 -40.43 -27.11 -23.23
C LEU A 89 -40.90 -28.24 -24.15
N GLU A 90 -40.60 -29.49 -23.81
CA GLU A 90 -41.03 -30.67 -24.56
C GLU A 90 -42.24 -31.33 -23.87
N VAL A 91 -43.27 -31.63 -24.65
CA VAL A 91 -44.49 -32.30 -24.16
C VAL A 91 -44.29 -33.81 -24.29
N GLU A 92 -44.19 -34.53 -23.18
CA GLU A 92 -44.00 -35.98 -23.17
C GLU A 92 -45.24 -36.71 -22.64
N GLU A 93 -45.42 -37.97 -23.05
CA GLU A 93 -46.42 -38.87 -22.46
C GLU A 93 -45.77 -39.74 -21.39
N LEU A 94 -46.19 -39.56 -20.13
CA LEU A 94 -45.78 -40.41 -19.01
C LEU A 94 -46.33 -41.83 -19.23
N ILE A 95 -45.42 -42.78 -19.41
CA ILE A 95 -45.67 -44.23 -19.37
C ILE A 95 -45.38 -44.71 -17.95
N GLU A 96 -46.40 -45.18 -17.22
CA GLU A 96 -46.21 -45.75 -15.88
C GLU A 96 -45.40 -47.06 -15.96
N LEU A 97 -44.14 -47.03 -15.50
CA LEU A 97 -43.36 -48.22 -15.20
C LEU A 97 -43.41 -48.48 -13.70
N ASP A 98 -44.16 -49.52 -13.36
CA ASP A 98 -44.41 -50.09 -12.04
C ASP A 98 -43.15 -50.26 -11.18
N ARG A 99 -43.03 -49.48 -10.08
CA ARG A 99 -42.29 -49.85 -8.86
C ARG A 99 -43.00 -49.29 -7.62
N GLY A 100 -43.37 -50.21 -6.72
CA GLY A 100 -44.24 -50.04 -5.55
C GLY A 100 -43.72 -49.17 -4.38
N PRO A 101 -44.40 -49.21 -3.22
CA PRO A 101 -44.74 -48.02 -2.45
C PRO A 101 -43.74 -47.69 -1.34
N LEU A 102 -43.46 -46.40 -1.14
CA LEU A 102 -42.90 -45.90 0.12
C LEU A 102 -43.93 -45.00 0.82
N ARG A 103 -44.13 -45.31 2.10
CA ARG A 103 -45.20 -44.86 2.99
C ARG A 103 -45.10 -43.38 3.36
N ASP A 104 -46.29 -42.81 3.48
CA ASP A 104 -46.69 -41.55 4.10
C ASP A 104 -46.08 -41.31 5.49
N VAL A 105 -45.55 -40.11 5.73
CA VAL A 105 -45.56 -39.46 7.04
C VAL A 105 -45.85 -37.97 6.83
N ARG A 106 -47.06 -37.56 7.22
CA ARG A 106 -47.45 -36.15 7.41
C ARG A 106 -46.96 -35.67 8.78
N PRO A 107 -46.50 -34.41 8.94
CA PRO A 107 -46.39 -33.82 10.27
C PRO A 107 -47.70 -33.10 10.65
N ASP A 108 -48.20 -33.46 11.81
CA ASP A 108 -49.34 -32.86 12.51
C ASP A 108 -48.88 -31.67 13.38
N VAL A 109 -49.79 -30.73 13.62
CA VAL A 109 -49.57 -29.45 14.31
C VAL A 109 -50.08 -29.53 15.75
N THR A 110 -49.25 -29.20 16.74
CA THR A 110 -49.71 -28.71 18.06
C THR A 110 -48.71 -27.71 18.67
N ALA A 111 -49.22 -26.51 18.96
CA ALA A 111 -48.72 -25.43 19.83
C ALA A 111 -48.40 -25.92 21.27
N GLU A 112 -47.60 -25.31 22.16
CA GLU A 112 -47.13 -23.93 22.48
C GLU A 112 -46.11 -24.07 23.68
N PRO A 113 -45.56 -23.02 24.33
CA PRO A 113 -44.68 -21.91 23.92
C PRO A 113 -43.34 -21.88 24.71
N GLU A 114 -42.33 -21.10 24.28
CA GLU A 114 -41.49 -20.23 25.15
C GLU A 114 -40.37 -19.51 24.35
N GLU A 115 -40.00 -18.35 24.88
CA GLU A 115 -39.26 -17.20 24.35
C GLU A 115 -37.79 -17.47 23.95
N ASP A 116 -37.31 -16.88 22.84
CA ASP A 116 -36.29 -15.82 22.83
C ASP A 116 -35.82 -15.46 21.40
N GLU A 117 -35.53 -14.17 21.21
CA GLU A 117 -35.08 -13.52 19.98
C GLU A 117 -33.75 -14.09 19.44
N GLU A 118 -33.69 -14.57 18.18
CA GLU A 118 -32.46 -14.49 17.37
C GLU A 118 -32.73 -14.73 15.86
N THR A 119 -32.47 -13.68 15.07
CA THR A 119 -32.08 -13.61 13.65
C THR A 119 -32.36 -14.81 12.71
N ALA A 120 -33.33 -14.65 11.80
CA ALA A 120 -33.42 -15.44 10.57
C ALA A 120 -32.63 -14.77 9.41
N PRO A 121 -31.90 -15.51 8.55
CA PRO A 121 -31.14 -14.93 7.44
C PRO A 121 -32.04 -14.55 6.26
N LEU A 122 -31.96 -13.30 5.80
CA LEU A 122 -32.54 -12.85 4.53
C LEU A 122 -31.65 -13.30 3.36
N SER A 123 -32.06 -14.32 2.59
CA SER A 123 -31.43 -14.68 1.30
C SER A 123 -32.40 -14.85 0.12
N THR A 124 -33.66 -14.39 0.23
CA THR A 124 -34.66 -14.56 -0.84
C THR A 124 -35.28 -13.24 -1.32
N LEU A 125 -34.47 -12.34 -1.90
CA LEU A 125 -34.95 -11.20 -2.70
C LEU A 125 -34.07 -11.04 -3.96
N THR A 126 -34.53 -11.53 -5.10
CA THR A 126 -33.83 -11.57 -6.41
C THR A 126 -33.75 -10.23 -7.16
N ASN A 127 -33.86 -9.09 -6.47
CA ASN A 127 -33.67 -7.73 -7.00
C ASN A 127 -32.73 -6.86 -6.13
N ALA A 128 -31.94 -7.47 -5.25
CA ALA A 128 -31.18 -6.76 -4.22
C ALA A 128 -29.75 -6.39 -4.66
N THR A 129 -29.24 -5.24 -4.20
CA THR A 129 -27.80 -4.95 -4.19
C THR A 129 -27.04 -6.11 -3.56
N ILE A 130 -26.08 -6.64 -4.32
CA ILE A 130 -25.17 -7.67 -3.83
C ILE A 130 -24.03 -6.95 -3.11
N VAL A 131 -23.87 -7.30 -1.83
CA VAL A 131 -22.80 -6.83 -0.98
C VAL A 131 -21.81 -7.97 -0.85
N ARG A 132 -20.57 -7.75 -1.28
CA ARG A 132 -19.49 -8.73 -1.13
C ARG A 132 -18.49 -8.23 -0.09
N PRO A 133 -18.40 -8.86 1.10
CA PRO A 133 -17.34 -8.58 2.07
C PRO A 133 -15.95 -8.79 1.48
N LEU A 134 -14.99 -7.99 1.92
CA LEU A 134 -13.60 -8.08 1.47
C LEU A 134 -12.94 -9.43 1.81
N ALA A 135 -13.27 -9.97 2.98
CA ALA A 135 -12.70 -11.21 3.48
C ALA A 135 -13.02 -12.39 2.54
N ASP A 136 -14.28 -12.49 2.10
CA ASP A 136 -14.76 -13.55 1.21
C ASP A 136 -14.09 -13.47 -0.18
N PHE A 137 -13.76 -12.27 -0.64
CA PHE A 137 -12.98 -12.08 -1.86
C PHE A 137 -11.51 -12.51 -1.66
N ALA A 138 -10.87 -12.09 -0.56
CA ALA A 138 -9.49 -12.43 -0.27
C ALA A 138 -9.27 -13.95 -0.14
N GLU A 139 -10.26 -14.67 0.39
CA GLU A 139 -10.26 -16.13 0.46
C GLU A 139 -10.45 -16.77 -0.92
N ALA A 140 -11.46 -16.34 -1.69
CA ALA A 140 -11.76 -16.88 -3.02
C ALA A 140 -10.61 -16.74 -4.03
N PHE A 141 -9.80 -15.68 -3.89
CA PHE A 141 -8.66 -15.39 -4.77
C PHE A 141 -7.29 -15.73 -4.14
N GLY A 142 -7.27 -16.40 -2.98
CA GLY A 142 -6.02 -16.87 -2.36
C GLY A 142 -5.08 -15.76 -1.86
N LEU A 143 -5.59 -14.54 -1.68
CA LEU A 143 -4.83 -13.37 -1.19
C LEU A 143 -4.64 -13.42 0.33
N ALA A 144 -5.38 -14.27 1.04
CA ALA A 144 -5.31 -14.47 2.49
C ALA A 144 -4.16 -15.40 2.95
N GLY A 145 -3.22 -15.77 2.08
CA GLY A 145 -1.99 -16.49 2.45
C GLY A 145 -2.14 -17.98 2.79
N LYS A 146 -3.35 -18.57 2.69
CA LYS A 146 -3.57 -20.01 2.86
C LYS A 146 -3.59 -20.74 1.51
N LYS A 147 -2.76 -21.77 1.36
CA LYS A 147 -2.77 -22.70 0.23
C LYS A 147 -4.09 -23.48 0.20
N THR A 148 -4.92 -23.26 -0.80
CA THR A 148 -6.06 -24.12 -1.12
C THR A 148 -5.63 -25.21 -2.12
N ALA A 149 -6.19 -26.42 -1.95
CA ALA A 149 -5.90 -27.57 -2.82
C ALA A 149 -6.58 -27.40 -4.20
N PRO A 150 -6.03 -27.98 -5.28
CA PRO A 150 -6.60 -27.84 -6.62
C PRO A 150 -7.94 -28.61 -6.72
N LEU A 151 -8.98 -27.95 -7.23
CA LEU A 151 -10.25 -28.58 -7.59
C LEU A 151 -10.16 -29.25 -8.98
N PRO A 152 -11.00 -30.26 -9.29
CA PRO A 152 -11.05 -30.89 -10.61
C PRO A 152 -11.58 -29.89 -11.65
N VAL A 153 -10.96 -29.86 -12.83
CA VAL A 153 -11.19 -28.84 -13.87
C VAL A 153 -11.91 -29.49 -15.07
N GLU A 154 -13.12 -29.02 -15.41
CA GLU A 154 -13.85 -29.45 -16.63
C GLU A 154 -13.38 -28.65 -17.87
N ALA A 155 -13.72 -29.10 -19.09
CA ALA A 155 -13.20 -28.52 -20.33
C ALA A 155 -13.55 -27.03 -20.55
N THR A 156 -14.66 -26.55 -19.99
CA THR A 156 -15.07 -25.14 -19.95
C THR A 156 -14.20 -24.28 -19.03
N ASP A 157 -13.57 -24.89 -18.03
CA ASP A 157 -12.70 -24.21 -17.06
C ASP A 157 -11.31 -23.95 -17.62
N LEU A 158 -10.85 -24.69 -18.64
CA LEU A 158 -9.55 -24.46 -19.29
C LEU A 158 -9.56 -23.18 -20.14
N ALA A 159 -10.68 -22.88 -20.81
CA ALA A 159 -10.87 -21.62 -21.54
C ALA A 159 -11.01 -20.41 -20.60
N TYR A 160 -11.59 -20.62 -19.42
CA TYR A 160 -11.64 -19.63 -18.35
C TYR A 160 -10.25 -19.40 -17.74
N ALA A 161 -9.51 -20.46 -17.41
CA ALA A 161 -8.15 -20.41 -16.88
C ALA A 161 -7.16 -19.75 -17.86
N ASN A 162 -7.23 -20.06 -19.16
CA ASN A 162 -6.39 -19.41 -20.18
C ASN A 162 -6.73 -17.92 -20.36
N ARG A 163 -8.01 -17.53 -20.29
CA ARG A 163 -8.41 -16.10 -20.28
C ARG A 163 -7.93 -15.39 -19.01
N MET A 164 -8.01 -16.07 -17.87
CA MET A 164 -7.52 -15.57 -16.59
C MET A 164 -6.00 -15.38 -16.62
N PHE A 165 -5.24 -16.28 -17.26
CA PHE A 165 -3.79 -16.16 -17.42
C PHE A 165 -3.40 -14.95 -18.30
N GLY A 166 -4.12 -14.74 -19.43
CA GLY A 166 -3.94 -13.55 -20.26
C GLY A 166 -4.29 -12.25 -19.51
N PHE A 167 -5.31 -12.30 -18.66
CA PHE A 167 -5.68 -11.21 -17.77
C PHE A 167 -4.62 -10.91 -16.70
N LEU A 168 -4.12 -11.93 -16.01
CA LEU A 168 -3.05 -11.80 -15.01
C LEU A 168 -1.74 -11.28 -15.62
N THR A 169 -1.44 -11.63 -16.87
CA THR A 169 -0.27 -11.13 -17.60
C THR A 169 -0.42 -9.64 -17.95
N ARG A 170 -1.60 -9.24 -18.44
CA ARG A 170 -1.92 -7.82 -18.72
C ARG A 170 -1.90 -6.99 -17.45
N LEU A 171 -2.49 -7.51 -16.38
CA LEU A 171 -2.37 -6.93 -15.06
C LEU A 171 -0.89 -6.79 -14.74
N GLY A 172 -0.13 -7.88 -14.57
CA GLY A 172 1.30 -7.90 -14.23
C GLY A 172 2.16 -6.84 -14.94
N ARG A 173 1.90 -6.62 -16.23
CA ARG A 173 2.56 -5.59 -17.03
C ARG A 173 2.28 -4.16 -16.58
N ILE A 174 1.07 -3.84 -16.12
CA ILE A 174 0.73 -2.52 -15.54
C ILE A 174 1.54 -2.25 -14.27
N LEU A 175 1.84 -3.25 -13.43
CA LEU A 175 2.76 -3.06 -12.30
C LEU A 175 4.14 -2.79 -12.88
N ILE A 176 4.68 -3.63 -13.75
CA ILE A 176 6.08 -3.48 -14.17
C ILE A 176 6.31 -2.16 -14.92
N ASP A 177 5.42 -1.79 -15.84
CA ASP A 177 5.69 -0.74 -16.83
C ASP A 177 5.17 0.65 -16.42
N ALA A 178 4.39 0.77 -15.34
CA ALA A 178 3.82 2.07 -14.96
C ALA A 178 4.80 2.95 -14.18
N GLU A 179 5.04 4.15 -14.71
CA GLU A 179 5.93 5.17 -14.12
C GLU A 179 5.17 6.27 -13.36
N SER A 180 3.86 6.36 -13.57
CA SER A 180 3.01 7.35 -12.91
C SER A 180 1.67 6.77 -12.46
N VAL A 181 1.11 7.37 -11.41
CA VAL A 181 -0.25 7.06 -10.91
C VAL A 181 -1.25 7.21 -12.04
N ASP A 182 -1.20 8.32 -12.79
CA ASP A 182 -2.09 8.60 -13.91
C ASP A 182 -2.10 7.47 -14.94
N GLN A 183 -0.93 6.92 -15.31
CA GLN A 183 -0.85 5.78 -16.25
C GLN A 183 -1.54 4.52 -15.70
N VAL A 184 -1.38 4.22 -14.41
CA VAL A 184 -2.05 3.08 -13.78
C VAL A 184 -3.56 3.28 -13.83
N LEU A 185 -4.04 4.44 -13.39
CA LEU A 185 -5.47 4.73 -13.31
C LEU A 185 -6.12 4.64 -14.69
N THR A 186 -5.51 5.27 -15.71
CA THR A 186 -6.02 5.23 -17.08
C THR A 186 -6.06 3.81 -17.62
N ARG A 187 -4.97 3.05 -17.51
CA ARG A 187 -4.93 1.66 -18.03
C ARG A 187 -5.94 0.74 -17.35
N VAL A 188 -6.12 0.88 -16.04
CA VAL A 188 -7.09 0.06 -15.29
C VAL A 188 -8.51 0.37 -15.74
N LEU A 189 -8.84 1.66 -15.90
CA LEU A 189 -10.16 2.06 -16.36
C LEU A 189 -10.40 1.70 -17.83
N ASP A 190 -9.38 1.74 -18.68
CA ASP A 190 -9.46 1.27 -20.07
C ASP A 190 -9.80 -0.22 -20.12
N ILE A 191 -9.13 -1.05 -19.31
CA ILE A 191 -9.44 -2.49 -19.24
C ILE A 191 -10.86 -2.73 -18.73
N ALA A 192 -11.34 -1.92 -17.78
CA ALA A 192 -12.72 -2.02 -17.31
C ALA A 192 -13.72 -1.70 -18.45
N PHE A 193 -13.48 -0.65 -19.24
CA PHE A 193 -14.32 -0.27 -20.39
C PHE A 193 -14.24 -1.26 -21.57
N GLU A 194 -13.11 -1.95 -21.76
CA GLU A 194 -12.97 -2.97 -22.79
C GLU A 194 -13.66 -4.28 -22.42
N ALA A 195 -13.70 -4.61 -21.13
CA ALA A 195 -14.20 -5.90 -20.64
C ALA A 195 -15.66 -5.86 -20.15
N LEU A 196 -16.17 -4.69 -19.78
CA LEU A 196 -17.50 -4.52 -19.18
C LEU A 196 -18.33 -3.53 -19.99
N GLU A 197 -19.65 -3.72 -19.99
CA GLU A 197 -20.61 -2.78 -20.59
C GLU A 197 -20.85 -1.58 -19.66
N VAL A 198 -19.86 -0.68 -19.58
CA VAL A 198 -19.87 0.52 -18.72
C VAL A 198 -20.00 1.81 -19.55
N ASP A 199 -20.84 2.74 -19.11
CA ASP A 199 -21.00 4.05 -19.77
C ASP A 199 -20.10 5.12 -19.12
N ARG A 200 -19.93 5.03 -17.80
CA ARG A 200 -19.19 5.97 -16.97
C ARG A 200 -18.29 5.22 -15.98
N GLY A 201 -17.12 5.78 -15.71
CA GLY A 201 -16.17 5.26 -14.73
C GLY A 201 -15.42 6.37 -14.02
N PHE A 202 -15.17 6.18 -12.73
CA PHE A 202 -14.56 7.15 -11.84
C PHE A 202 -13.59 6.44 -10.91
N ILE A 203 -12.38 6.98 -10.77
CA ILE A 203 -11.44 6.56 -9.73
C ILE A 203 -11.18 7.74 -8.81
N LEU A 204 -11.49 7.53 -7.54
CA LEU A 204 -11.25 8.48 -6.47
C LEU A 204 -10.14 7.95 -5.58
N LEU A 205 -9.14 8.78 -5.27
CA LEU A 205 -8.10 8.44 -4.30
C LEU A 205 -8.27 9.28 -3.05
N SER A 206 -7.92 8.70 -1.90
CA SER A 206 -7.85 9.46 -0.65
C SER A 206 -6.65 10.40 -0.67
N ASP A 207 -6.89 11.65 -0.29
CA ASP A 207 -5.85 12.63 0.00
C ASP A 207 -5.23 12.39 1.39
N ASP A 208 -4.29 13.25 1.78
CA ASP A 208 -3.60 13.15 3.08
C ASP A 208 -4.55 13.38 4.28
N LYS A 209 -5.73 13.96 4.06
CA LYS A 209 -6.77 14.17 5.07
C LYS A 209 -7.78 13.01 5.13
N GLY A 210 -7.65 12.04 4.22
CA GLY A 210 -8.56 10.90 4.09
C GLY A 210 -9.82 11.19 3.29
N GLU A 211 -9.92 12.37 2.67
CA GLU A 211 -11.06 12.74 1.81
C GLU A 211 -10.87 12.14 0.42
N LEU A 212 -11.96 11.63 -0.17
CA LEU A 212 -11.93 11.07 -1.52
C LEU A 212 -11.96 12.18 -2.56
N VAL A 213 -10.92 12.25 -3.38
CA VAL A 213 -10.79 13.19 -4.50
C VAL A 213 -10.82 12.42 -5.81
N CYS A 214 -11.62 12.87 -6.77
CA CYS A 214 -11.66 12.26 -8.10
C CYS A 214 -10.36 12.55 -8.85
N GLU A 215 -9.59 11.50 -9.14
CA GLU A 215 -8.32 11.58 -9.88
C GLU A 215 -8.52 11.27 -11.36
N LEU A 216 -9.51 10.45 -11.70
CA LEU A 216 -9.81 10.07 -13.07
C LEU A 216 -11.32 9.91 -13.30
N MET A 217 -11.81 10.51 -14.36
CA MET A 217 -13.17 10.34 -14.87
C MET A 217 -13.12 9.90 -16.34
N ARG A 218 -13.96 8.92 -16.69
CA ARG A 218 -14.25 8.55 -18.08
C ARG A 218 -15.74 8.50 -18.32
N VAL A 219 -16.20 9.19 -19.35
CA VAL A 219 -17.58 9.15 -19.83
C VAL A 219 -17.53 8.93 -21.34
N LYS A 220 -17.99 7.76 -21.80
CA LYS A 220 -17.77 7.30 -23.18
C LYS A 220 -16.26 7.34 -23.53
N ASP A 221 -15.90 8.05 -24.60
CA ASP A 221 -14.52 8.19 -25.06
C ASP A 221 -13.78 9.39 -24.43
N ARG A 222 -14.45 10.20 -23.61
CA ARG A 222 -13.83 11.35 -22.95
C ARG A 222 -13.21 10.90 -21.63
N VAL A 223 -11.88 11.06 -21.53
CA VAL A 223 -11.10 10.83 -20.32
C VAL A 223 -10.60 12.16 -19.76
N GLU A 224 -10.78 12.39 -18.47
CA GLU A 224 -10.36 13.60 -17.77
C GLU A 224 -9.67 13.24 -16.45
N LEU A 225 -8.42 13.69 -16.29
CA LEU A 225 -7.66 13.57 -15.06
C LEU A 225 -7.97 14.77 -14.15
N ARG A 226 -8.25 14.50 -12.88
CA ARG A 226 -8.54 15.52 -11.83
C ARG A 226 -9.56 16.56 -12.32
N PRO A 227 -10.82 16.15 -12.61
CA PRO A 227 -11.84 17.06 -13.13
C PRO A 227 -12.14 18.17 -12.11
N SER A 228 -12.33 19.39 -12.63
CA SER A 228 -12.64 20.58 -11.82
C SER A 228 -14.14 20.76 -11.51
N VAL A 229 -14.99 19.94 -12.15
CA VAL A 229 -16.45 19.98 -12.04
C VAL A 229 -16.94 18.88 -11.10
N GLU A 230 -18.10 19.08 -10.47
CA GLU A 230 -18.73 18.03 -9.67
C GLU A 230 -18.96 16.77 -10.49
N VAL A 231 -18.46 15.65 -9.97
CA VAL A 231 -18.43 14.37 -10.65
C VAL A 231 -19.70 13.58 -10.30
N PRO A 232 -20.37 12.94 -11.27
CA PRO A 232 -21.66 12.28 -11.05
C PRO A 232 -21.51 10.91 -10.35
N VAL A 233 -21.00 10.90 -9.12
CA VAL A 233 -20.78 9.71 -8.29
C VAL A 233 -21.84 9.53 -7.21
N SER A 234 -22.08 8.29 -6.78
CA SER A 234 -23.01 7.99 -5.69
C SER A 234 -22.31 8.14 -4.34
N ARG A 235 -22.57 9.24 -3.63
CA ARG A 235 -22.01 9.46 -2.28
C ARG A 235 -22.41 8.36 -1.30
N THR A 236 -23.60 7.77 -1.48
CA THR A 236 -24.09 6.64 -0.67
C THR A 236 -23.22 5.40 -0.88
N MET A 237 -22.96 5.03 -2.14
CA MET A 237 -22.14 3.85 -2.45
C MET A 237 -20.68 4.06 -2.02
N LEU A 238 -20.10 5.23 -2.28
CA LEU A 238 -18.73 5.55 -1.84
C LEU A 238 -18.58 5.38 -0.32
N ARG A 239 -19.53 5.91 0.46
CA ARG A 239 -19.52 5.80 1.93
C ARG A 239 -19.64 4.36 2.39
N ALA A 240 -20.55 3.58 1.80
CA ALA A 240 -20.74 2.18 2.15
C ALA A 240 -19.46 1.37 1.85
N VAL A 241 -18.87 1.51 0.67
CA VAL A 241 -17.61 0.83 0.30
C VAL A 241 -16.48 1.16 1.27
N VAL A 242 -16.29 2.43 1.61
CA VAL A 242 -15.20 2.86 2.52
C VAL A 242 -15.45 2.44 3.97
N ARG A 243 -16.65 2.68 4.50
CA ARG A 243 -16.96 2.44 5.93
C ARG A 243 -17.17 0.97 6.23
N GLU A 244 -17.90 0.28 5.38
CA GLU A 244 -18.28 -1.13 5.60
C GLU A 244 -17.24 -2.08 5.00
N ARG A 245 -16.28 -1.58 4.22
CA ARG A 245 -15.21 -2.36 3.56
C ARG A 245 -15.77 -3.48 2.69
N VAL A 246 -16.73 -3.10 1.84
CA VAL A 246 -17.44 -4.02 0.94
C VAL A 246 -17.30 -3.59 -0.51
N ALA A 247 -17.42 -4.54 -1.43
CA ALA A 247 -17.68 -4.28 -2.84
C ALA A 247 -19.20 -4.36 -3.10
N LEU A 248 -19.73 -3.46 -3.91
CA LEU A 248 -21.16 -3.32 -4.16
C LEU A 248 -21.48 -3.40 -5.65
N VAL A 249 -22.52 -4.14 -6.01
CA VAL A 249 -23.19 -4.06 -7.32
C VAL A 249 -24.68 -3.91 -7.13
N THR A 250 -25.28 -2.99 -7.89
CA THR A 250 -26.73 -2.76 -7.90
C THR A 250 -27.31 -2.98 -9.29
N PHE A 251 -28.38 -3.76 -9.34
CA PHE A 251 -29.11 -4.10 -10.56
C PHE A 251 -29.95 -2.91 -11.05
N ASP A 252 -30.61 -2.21 -10.13
CA ASP A 252 -31.31 -0.94 -10.37
C ASP A 252 -31.22 -0.03 -9.12
N ALA A 253 -30.29 0.92 -9.14
CA ALA A 253 -29.95 1.78 -8.02
C ALA A 253 -31.11 2.67 -7.55
N GLN A 254 -32.02 3.04 -8.46
CA GLN A 254 -33.19 3.87 -8.12
C GLN A 254 -34.30 3.07 -7.44
N SER A 255 -34.41 1.79 -7.79
CA SER A 255 -35.42 0.87 -7.22
C SER A 255 -34.94 0.19 -5.93
N ASP A 256 -33.64 0.25 -5.63
CA ASP A 256 -33.05 -0.37 -4.46
C ASP A 256 -33.31 0.44 -3.17
N GLN A 257 -34.10 -0.10 -2.24
CA GLN A 257 -34.46 0.59 -0.99
C GLN A 257 -33.27 0.99 -0.10
N ARG A 258 -32.11 0.32 -0.22
CA ARG A 258 -30.89 0.66 0.54
C ARG A 258 -30.20 1.90 -0.03
N LEU A 259 -30.46 2.21 -1.29
CA LEU A 259 -29.80 3.27 -2.06
C LEU A 259 -30.77 4.37 -2.52
N SER A 260 -32.08 4.09 -2.60
CA SER A 260 -33.13 4.94 -3.17
C SER A 260 -33.36 6.25 -2.42
N GLY A 261 -32.93 6.33 -1.16
CA GLY A 261 -32.91 7.56 -0.37
C GLY A 261 -31.81 8.55 -0.77
N GLY A 262 -30.87 8.15 -1.64
CA GLY A 262 -29.72 8.97 -2.03
C GLY A 262 -30.07 10.01 -3.11
N GLU A 263 -30.03 11.30 -2.77
CA GLU A 263 -30.22 12.39 -3.75
C GLU A 263 -29.26 12.27 -4.94
N SER A 264 -28.00 11.89 -4.71
CA SER A 264 -26.98 11.72 -5.76
C SER A 264 -27.35 10.66 -6.82
N ILE A 265 -28.02 9.56 -6.46
CA ILE A 265 -28.39 8.49 -7.40
C ILE A 265 -29.47 8.97 -8.37
N ARG A 266 -30.44 9.74 -7.87
CA ARG A 266 -31.47 10.37 -8.70
C ARG A 266 -30.92 11.53 -9.53
N LEU A 267 -30.13 12.43 -8.91
CA LEU A 267 -29.54 13.59 -9.57
C LEU A 267 -28.65 13.20 -10.76
N HIS A 268 -27.88 12.11 -10.62
CA HIS A 268 -26.95 11.65 -11.64
C HIS A 268 -27.49 10.51 -12.51
N GLN A 269 -28.79 10.21 -12.40
CA GLN A 269 -29.49 9.18 -13.17
C GLN A 269 -28.78 7.83 -13.17
N ILE A 270 -28.26 7.39 -12.03
CA ILE A 270 -27.55 6.10 -11.92
C ILE A 270 -28.60 4.99 -11.96
N ARG A 271 -28.51 4.07 -12.95
CA ARG A 271 -29.43 2.94 -13.12
C ARG A 271 -28.77 1.64 -12.67
N ALA A 272 -27.69 1.20 -13.30
CA ALA A 272 -26.86 0.11 -12.79
C ALA A 272 -25.50 0.67 -12.34
N ALA A 273 -24.93 0.15 -11.26
CA ALA A 273 -23.62 0.60 -10.78
C ALA A 273 -22.84 -0.50 -10.06
N MET A 274 -21.52 -0.47 -10.19
CA MET A 274 -20.57 -1.17 -9.34
C MET A 274 -19.66 -0.17 -8.63
N CYS A 275 -19.34 -0.44 -7.38
CA CYS A 275 -18.45 0.38 -6.58
C CYS A 275 -17.55 -0.52 -5.75
N VAL A 276 -16.25 -0.39 -5.95
CA VAL A 276 -15.23 -1.29 -5.37
C VAL A 276 -14.12 -0.49 -4.71
N PRO A 277 -13.58 -0.95 -3.57
CA PRO A 277 -12.47 -0.26 -2.94
C PRO A 277 -11.17 -0.49 -3.72
N LEU A 278 -10.29 0.51 -3.74
CA LEU A 278 -8.87 0.33 -4.01
C LEU A 278 -8.20 0.16 -2.66
N TRP A 279 -7.78 -1.06 -2.30
CA TRP A 279 -7.11 -1.31 -1.04
C TRP A 279 -5.77 -2.00 -1.21
N SER A 280 -4.87 -1.72 -0.28
CA SER A 280 -3.56 -2.34 -0.18
C SER A 280 -3.30 -2.64 1.29
N GLY A 281 -3.03 -3.90 1.61
CA GLY A 281 -3.04 -4.39 2.99
C GLY A 281 -4.40 -4.15 3.66
N GLU A 282 -4.41 -3.45 4.79
CA GLU A 282 -5.63 -3.13 5.55
C GLU A 282 -6.20 -1.74 5.22
N ARG A 283 -5.55 -0.98 4.32
CA ARG A 283 -5.90 0.41 4.02
C ARG A 283 -6.64 0.51 2.70
N ILE A 284 -7.80 1.16 2.72
CA ILE A 284 -8.47 1.64 1.51
C ILE A 284 -7.82 2.97 1.12
N ILE A 285 -7.19 3.01 -0.04
CA ILE A 285 -6.52 4.20 -0.58
C ILE A 285 -7.39 4.96 -1.57
N GLY A 286 -8.55 4.41 -1.94
CA GLY A 286 -9.47 4.99 -2.90
C GLY A 286 -10.67 4.10 -3.20
N VAL A 287 -11.48 4.52 -4.17
CA VAL A 287 -12.66 3.80 -4.65
C VAL A 287 -12.74 3.92 -6.17
N MET A 288 -13.13 2.83 -6.84
CA MET A 288 -13.50 2.84 -8.25
C MET A 288 -15.00 2.61 -8.37
N GLN A 289 -15.69 3.53 -9.03
CA GLN A 289 -17.11 3.41 -9.37
C GLN A 289 -17.24 3.31 -10.88
N VAL A 290 -18.04 2.37 -11.36
CA VAL A 290 -18.50 2.33 -12.76
C VAL A 290 -20.02 2.22 -12.78
N ASP A 291 -20.66 2.85 -13.75
CA ASP A 291 -22.12 2.84 -13.84
C ASP A 291 -22.66 3.00 -15.27
N SER A 292 -23.95 2.69 -15.40
CA SER A 292 -24.76 2.96 -16.59
C SER A 292 -25.98 3.80 -16.19
N PRO A 293 -26.25 4.92 -16.88
CA PRO A 293 -27.50 5.67 -16.72
C PRO A 293 -28.63 5.16 -17.61
N PHE A 294 -28.34 4.26 -18.55
CA PHE A 294 -29.29 3.83 -19.58
C PHE A 294 -29.83 2.41 -19.34
N HIS A 295 -29.03 1.56 -18.71
CA HIS A 295 -29.32 0.14 -18.58
C HIS A 295 -29.46 -0.28 -17.11
N VAL A 296 -30.31 -1.27 -16.86
CA VAL A 296 -30.45 -1.97 -15.59
C VAL A 296 -30.05 -3.42 -15.77
N GLY A 297 -29.49 -4.03 -14.73
CA GLY A 297 -29.10 -5.43 -14.77
C GLY A 297 -27.91 -5.79 -15.64
N THR A 298 -27.15 -4.79 -16.10
CA THR A 298 -25.97 -4.97 -16.94
C THR A 298 -24.80 -5.63 -16.21
N PHE A 299 -24.73 -5.48 -14.88
CA PHE A 299 -23.61 -5.97 -14.08
C PHE A 299 -23.96 -7.22 -13.30
N THR A 300 -23.09 -8.22 -13.37
CA THR A 300 -23.18 -9.49 -12.65
C THR A 300 -22.20 -9.55 -11.48
N GLN A 301 -22.31 -10.59 -10.65
CA GLN A 301 -21.35 -10.84 -9.57
C GLN A 301 -19.93 -11.14 -10.10
N ARG A 302 -19.81 -11.76 -11.29
CA ARG A 302 -18.50 -12.00 -11.93
C ARG A 302 -17.84 -10.70 -12.37
N ASP A 303 -18.64 -9.73 -12.81
CA ASP A 303 -18.14 -8.40 -13.18
C ASP A 303 -17.67 -7.62 -11.95
N LEU A 304 -18.38 -7.77 -10.83
CA LEU A 304 -17.95 -7.20 -9.55
C LEU A 304 -16.59 -7.78 -9.13
N ASP A 305 -16.38 -9.08 -9.28
CA ASP A 305 -15.10 -9.73 -8.92
C ASP A 305 -13.96 -9.28 -9.83
N PHE A 306 -14.23 -9.15 -11.12
CA PHE A 306 -13.29 -8.63 -12.10
C PHE A 306 -12.90 -7.19 -11.78
N LEU A 307 -13.87 -6.32 -11.56
CA LEU A 307 -13.66 -4.92 -11.21
C LEU A 307 -12.90 -4.77 -9.88
N THR A 308 -13.24 -5.61 -8.89
CA THR A 308 -12.54 -5.68 -7.60
C THR A 308 -11.07 -6.06 -7.79
N THR A 309 -10.79 -7.04 -8.66
CA THR A 309 -9.41 -7.46 -8.97
C THR A 309 -8.62 -6.33 -9.62
N LEU A 310 -9.22 -5.63 -10.57
CA LEU A 310 -8.64 -4.44 -11.21
C LEU A 310 -8.34 -3.33 -10.19
N ALA A 311 -9.27 -3.06 -9.28
CA ALA A 311 -9.10 -2.03 -8.24
C ALA A 311 -7.96 -2.36 -7.28
N ASN A 312 -7.83 -3.61 -6.83
CA ASN A 312 -6.72 -4.06 -6.00
C ASN A 312 -5.38 -3.89 -6.70
N TYR A 313 -5.36 -4.25 -7.97
CA TYR A 313 -4.18 -4.11 -8.76
C TYR A 313 -3.75 -2.65 -8.90
N ALA A 314 -4.71 -1.77 -9.18
CA ALA A 314 -4.51 -0.33 -9.19
C ALA A 314 -3.97 0.15 -7.84
N ALA A 315 -4.53 -0.33 -6.74
CA ALA A 315 -4.13 0.07 -5.40
C ALA A 315 -2.65 -0.24 -5.12
N VAL A 316 -2.23 -1.48 -5.37
CA VAL A 316 -0.83 -1.91 -5.20
C VAL A 316 0.12 -1.10 -6.09
N ALA A 317 -0.26 -0.86 -7.35
CA ALA A 317 0.56 -0.11 -8.29
C ALA A 317 0.70 1.37 -7.89
N VAL A 318 -0.41 2.00 -7.46
CA VAL A 318 -0.43 3.38 -6.98
C VAL A 318 0.44 3.54 -5.74
N GLU A 319 0.32 2.65 -4.74
CA GLU A 319 1.16 2.70 -3.55
C GLU A 319 2.64 2.50 -3.89
N ARG A 320 2.99 1.52 -4.74
CA ARG A 320 4.37 1.33 -5.16
C ARG A 320 4.97 2.60 -5.75
N ILE A 321 4.24 3.28 -6.63
CA ILE A 321 4.71 4.52 -7.26
C ILE A 321 4.86 5.64 -6.23
N ARG A 322 3.92 5.79 -5.28
CA ARG A 322 4.02 6.76 -4.19
C ARG A 322 5.25 6.50 -3.31
N TYR A 323 5.46 5.25 -2.88
CA TYR A 323 6.63 4.86 -2.08
C TYR A 323 7.95 5.04 -2.84
N ALA A 324 8.00 4.69 -4.12
CA ALA A 324 9.19 4.86 -4.93
C ALA A 324 9.58 6.35 -5.07
N ARG A 325 8.59 7.24 -5.27
CA ARG A 325 8.83 8.69 -5.31
C ARG A 325 9.33 9.23 -3.97
N GLN A 326 8.70 8.83 -2.87
CA GLN A 326 9.13 9.24 -1.53
C GLN A 326 10.57 8.78 -1.23
N ALA A 327 10.89 7.51 -1.52
CA ALA A 327 12.24 6.99 -1.33
C ALA A 327 13.28 7.66 -2.23
N ALA A 328 12.92 8.03 -3.46
CA ALA A 328 13.81 8.79 -4.34
C ALA A 328 14.10 10.19 -3.79
N GLN A 329 13.07 10.90 -3.32
CA GLN A 329 13.20 12.23 -2.72
C GLN A 329 14.04 12.21 -1.45
N GLU A 330 13.84 11.22 -0.58
CA GLU A 330 14.63 11.07 0.65
C GLU A 330 16.11 10.80 0.33
N ARG A 331 16.39 9.91 -0.65
CA ARG A 331 17.76 9.64 -1.09
C ARG A 331 18.44 10.87 -1.67
N GLU A 332 17.73 11.67 -2.47
CA GLU A 332 18.27 12.90 -3.04
C GLU A 332 18.60 13.92 -1.94
N LEU A 333 17.68 14.13 -0.99
CA LEU A 333 17.90 15.03 0.14
C LEU A 333 19.10 14.58 0.98
N ARG A 334 19.18 13.28 1.31
CA ARG A 334 20.29 12.70 2.05
C ARG A 334 21.63 12.91 1.34
N GLY A 335 21.72 12.56 0.05
CA GLY A 335 22.94 12.72 -0.74
C GLY A 335 23.39 14.18 -0.89
N ARG A 336 22.47 15.14 -0.80
CA ARG A 336 22.82 16.57 -0.74
C ARG A 336 23.41 16.95 0.61
N LEU A 337 22.90 16.41 1.71
CA LEU A 337 23.36 16.69 3.07
C LEU A 337 24.68 16.00 3.41
N GLU A 338 24.93 14.79 2.89
CA GLU A 338 26.17 14.00 3.10
C GLU A 338 27.46 14.74 2.73
N ARG A 339 27.39 15.71 1.81
CA ARG A 339 28.55 16.53 1.43
C ARG A 339 28.92 17.60 2.45
N TYR A 340 28.02 17.93 3.37
CA TYR A 340 28.15 19.09 4.25
C TYR A 340 27.92 18.78 5.73
N HIS A 341 27.40 17.60 6.06
CA HIS A 341 27.02 17.24 7.41
C HIS A 341 27.49 15.83 7.78
N SER A 342 27.79 15.63 9.06
CA SER A 342 28.09 14.31 9.62
C SER A 342 26.84 13.43 9.65
N PRO A 343 26.97 12.09 9.58
CA PRO A 343 25.83 11.16 9.54
C PRO A 343 24.78 11.41 10.63
N GLY A 344 25.20 11.66 11.87
CA GLY A 344 24.27 11.96 12.97
C GLY A 344 23.48 13.26 12.77
N VAL A 345 24.09 14.29 12.18
CA VAL A 345 23.42 15.57 11.90
C VAL A 345 22.37 15.40 10.80
N ILE A 346 22.68 14.60 9.78
CA ILE A 346 21.74 14.27 8.71
C ILE A 346 20.52 13.54 9.28
N GLU A 347 20.74 12.56 10.16
CA GLU A 347 19.66 11.83 10.80
C GLU A 347 18.74 12.75 11.62
N GLU A 348 19.32 13.68 12.38
CA GLU A 348 18.54 14.63 13.17
C GLU A 348 17.76 15.63 12.30
N VAL A 349 18.36 16.12 11.21
CA VAL A 349 17.72 16.99 10.21
C VAL A 349 16.54 16.28 9.54
N LEU A 350 16.75 15.04 9.06
CA LEU A 350 15.70 14.23 8.43
C LEU A 350 14.57 13.91 9.41
N ARG A 351 14.89 13.62 10.68
CA ARG A 351 13.91 13.32 11.73
C ARG A 351 13.03 14.51 12.08
N ARG A 352 13.57 15.73 12.06
CA ARG A 352 12.81 16.96 12.35
C ARG A 352 11.99 17.46 11.16
N GLY A 353 12.39 17.12 9.95
CA GLY A 353 11.77 17.64 8.73
C GLY A 353 12.09 19.11 8.46
N ASP A 354 13.08 19.68 9.17
CA ASP A 354 13.63 21.01 8.91
C ASP A 354 15.12 20.91 8.57
N ALA A 355 15.64 21.82 7.74
CA ALA A 355 17.05 21.81 7.30
C ALA A 355 18.02 22.32 8.38
N SER A 356 17.69 22.14 9.67
CA SER A 356 18.39 22.73 10.81
C SER A 356 18.93 21.63 11.73
N GLY A 357 20.17 21.78 12.22
CA GLY A 357 20.70 20.91 13.26
C GLY A 357 20.02 21.16 14.62
N GLY A 358 19.29 22.27 14.73
CA GLY A 358 18.34 22.53 15.80
C GLY A 358 18.79 23.58 16.81
N ARG A 359 17.82 24.09 17.60
CA ARG A 359 18.09 25.11 18.63
C ARG A 359 19.20 24.69 19.61
N PRO A 360 20.06 25.63 20.05
CA PRO A 360 21.07 25.38 21.06
C PRO A 360 20.50 24.72 22.33
N ARG A 361 21.11 23.62 22.75
CA ARG A 361 20.75 22.87 23.96
C ARG A 361 21.98 22.41 24.72
N LEU A 362 21.83 22.15 26.01
CA LEU A 362 22.88 21.50 26.78
C LEU A 362 22.96 20.01 26.42
N ALA A 363 24.19 19.50 26.32
CA ALA A 363 24.49 18.08 26.12
C ALA A 363 25.77 17.71 26.88
N GLN A 364 25.92 16.43 27.23
CA GLN A 364 27.21 15.87 27.60
C GLN A 364 27.91 15.38 26.33
N ALA A 365 29.16 15.78 26.15
CA ALA A 365 29.92 15.42 24.98
C ALA A 365 31.42 15.24 25.29
N THR A 366 32.10 14.51 24.42
CA THR A 366 33.57 14.53 24.33
C THR A 366 33.98 15.27 23.08
N VAL A 367 34.82 16.28 23.24
CA VAL A 367 35.38 17.07 22.14
C VAL A 367 36.77 16.55 21.82
N LEU A 368 37.08 16.39 20.54
CA LEU A 368 38.34 15.92 19.99
C LEU A 368 38.96 17.03 19.12
N PHE A 369 40.25 17.29 19.33
CA PHE A 369 41.10 18.07 18.43
C PHE A 369 42.26 17.21 17.96
N ALA A 370 42.57 17.25 16.68
CA ALA A 370 43.72 16.57 16.08
C ALA A 370 44.44 17.50 15.12
N ASP A 371 45.72 17.80 15.34
CA ASP A 371 46.50 18.81 14.60
C ASP A 371 47.80 18.21 14.05
N LEU A 372 48.15 18.52 12.79
CA LEU A 372 49.38 18.02 12.18
C LEU A 372 50.61 18.76 12.69
N VAL A 373 51.62 18.00 13.12
CA VAL A 373 52.87 18.58 13.60
C VAL A 373 53.70 19.11 12.43
N GLY A 374 53.97 20.42 12.45
CA GLY A 374 54.89 21.07 11.52
C GLY A 374 54.35 21.29 10.11
N PHE A 375 53.03 21.19 9.90
CA PHE A 375 52.39 21.39 8.61
C PHE A 375 52.66 22.78 8.01
N THR A 376 52.53 23.86 8.79
CA THR A 376 52.79 25.22 8.30
C THR A 376 54.19 25.36 7.71
N ALA A 377 55.20 24.84 8.43
CA ALA A 377 56.58 24.86 7.96
C ALA A 377 56.80 23.95 6.73
N PHE A 378 55.99 22.90 6.57
CA PHE A 378 56.00 22.06 5.38
C PHE A 378 55.41 22.79 4.16
N CYS A 379 54.32 23.55 4.34
CA CYS A 379 53.70 24.35 3.27
C CYS A 379 54.65 25.38 2.67
N GLU A 380 55.50 26.02 3.48
CA GLU A 380 56.46 27.03 3.01
C GLU A 380 57.54 26.47 2.07
N ARG A 381 57.82 25.16 2.15
CA ARG A 381 58.94 24.52 1.45
C ARG A 381 58.52 23.46 0.42
N SER A 382 57.23 23.25 0.23
CA SER A 382 56.68 22.14 -0.56
C SER A 382 55.82 22.64 -1.71
N ARG A 383 55.65 21.81 -2.74
CA ARG A 383 54.77 22.15 -3.85
C ARG A 383 53.30 22.01 -3.42
N PRO A 384 52.37 22.79 -4.01
CA PRO A 384 50.95 22.73 -3.65
C PRO A 384 50.34 21.32 -3.75
N GLU A 385 50.79 20.51 -4.70
CA GLU A 385 50.32 19.13 -4.87
C GLU A 385 50.72 18.23 -3.69
N ASP A 386 51.94 18.38 -3.19
CA ASP A 386 52.45 17.61 -2.06
C ASP A 386 51.76 18.03 -0.74
N VAL A 387 51.42 19.33 -0.61
CA VAL A 387 50.61 19.86 0.49
C VAL A 387 49.19 19.30 0.44
N GLY A 388 48.58 19.29 -0.74
CA GLY A 388 47.25 18.73 -0.96
C GLY A 388 47.18 17.23 -0.67
N GLU A 389 48.19 16.46 -1.06
CA GLU A 389 48.28 15.02 -0.76
C GLU A 389 48.33 14.77 0.76
N LEU A 390 49.19 15.49 1.48
CA LEU A 390 49.33 15.36 2.94
C LEU A 390 48.03 15.73 3.67
N LEU A 391 47.50 16.92 3.36
CA LEU A 391 46.29 17.41 4.02
C LEU A 391 45.11 16.48 3.70
N GLY A 392 44.94 16.11 2.43
CA GLY A 392 43.90 15.17 2.01
C GLY A 392 43.99 13.81 2.72
N ALA A 393 45.19 13.24 2.84
CA ALA A 393 45.40 11.99 3.55
C ALA A 393 45.01 12.09 5.04
N PHE A 394 45.49 13.12 5.73
CA PHE A 394 45.20 13.32 7.15
C PHE A 394 43.71 13.59 7.41
N LEU A 395 43.09 14.46 6.62
CA LEU A 395 41.66 14.76 6.75
C LEU A 395 40.80 13.52 6.49
N ASN A 396 41.12 12.73 5.45
CA ASN A 396 40.38 11.51 5.15
C ASN A 396 40.50 10.46 6.27
N LEU A 397 41.72 10.20 6.76
CA LEU A 397 41.94 9.29 7.91
C LEU A 397 41.15 9.73 9.14
N SER A 398 41.13 11.04 9.40
CA SER A 398 40.42 11.63 10.53
C SER A 398 38.90 11.47 10.41
N VAL A 399 38.33 11.86 9.27
CA VAL A 399 36.90 11.75 9.02
C VAL A 399 36.43 10.31 9.10
N GLU A 400 37.18 9.36 8.51
CA GLU A 400 36.81 7.95 8.52
C GLU A 400 36.78 7.39 9.95
N ALA A 401 37.82 7.66 10.75
CA ALA A 401 37.88 7.23 12.15
C ALA A 401 36.76 7.87 13.01
N ILE A 402 36.51 9.17 12.83
CA ILE A 402 35.45 9.89 13.56
C ILE A 402 34.08 9.28 13.23
N PHE A 403 33.75 9.12 11.94
CA PHE A 403 32.45 8.59 11.52
C PHE A 403 32.26 7.13 11.89
N ARG A 404 33.29 6.30 11.78
CA ARG A 404 33.25 4.89 12.19
C ARG A 404 32.94 4.74 13.69
N ALA A 405 33.46 5.63 14.52
CA ALA A 405 33.16 5.67 15.95
C ALA A 405 31.80 6.34 16.28
N GLY A 406 31.11 6.91 15.28
CA GLY A 406 29.83 7.61 15.45
C GLY A 406 29.97 9.06 15.92
N GLY A 407 31.12 9.69 15.68
CA GLY A 407 31.36 11.09 15.98
C GLY A 407 30.78 12.04 14.94
N THR A 408 30.63 13.29 15.35
CA THR A 408 30.23 14.41 14.50
C THR A 408 31.47 15.25 14.22
N LEU A 409 31.87 15.33 12.95
CA LEU A 409 32.83 16.31 12.47
C LEU A 409 32.19 17.70 12.58
N ASP A 410 32.87 18.60 13.29
CA ASP A 410 32.44 19.98 13.44
C ASP A 410 32.99 20.84 12.29
N LYS A 411 34.33 20.93 12.20
CA LYS A 411 35.00 21.67 11.13
C LYS A 411 36.47 21.30 11.00
N PHE A 412 37.04 21.70 9.87
CA PHE A 412 38.48 21.77 9.66
C PHE A 412 38.97 23.19 9.98
N ILE A 413 40.06 23.30 10.72
CA ILE A 413 40.72 24.55 11.10
C ILE A 413 42.14 24.50 10.55
N GLY A 414 42.28 24.75 9.25
CA GLY A 414 43.55 24.54 8.55
C GLY A 414 43.93 23.05 8.53
N ASP A 415 45.00 22.70 9.23
CA ASP A 415 45.52 21.35 9.45
C ASP A 415 45.04 20.69 10.74
N CYS A 416 44.12 21.34 11.45
CA CYS A 416 43.46 20.80 12.63
C CYS A 416 42.05 20.28 12.30
N VAL A 417 41.69 19.13 12.86
CA VAL A 417 40.35 18.54 12.82
C VAL A 417 39.70 18.73 14.18
N MET A 418 38.49 19.30 14.19
CA MET A 418 37.63 19.38 15.36
C MET A 418 36.41 18.49 15.18
N ALA A 419 36.13 17.66 16.19
CA ALA A 419 34.97 16.78 16.23
C ALA A 419 34.42 16.64 17.65
N PHE A 420 33.21 16.12 17.77
CA PHE A 420 32.60 15.81 19.05
C PHE A 420 31.74 14.55 19.01
N PHE A 421 31.55 13.95 20.18
CA PHE A 421 30.80 12.71 20.41
C PHE A 421 29.77 12.95 21.50
N GLY A 422 28.60 12.31 21.42
CA GLY A 422 27.46 12.54 22.32
C GLY A 422 26.40 13.54 21.82
N ALA A 423 26.59 14.08 20.61
CA ALA A 423 25.60 14.88 19.90
C ALA A 423 25.77 14.74 18.38
N PRO A 424 24.71 14.92 17.56
CA PRO A 424 23.33 15.31 17.91
C PRO A 424 22.53 14.22 18.62
N VAL A 425 22.87 12.96 18.38
CA VAL A 425 22.31 11.80 19.06
C VAL A 425 23.08 11.58 20.36
N ALA A 426 22.36 11.40 21.48
CA ALA A 426 22.99 11.13 22.77
C ALA A 426 23.70 9.76 22.74
N GLN A 427 24.90 9.70 23.30
CA GLN A 427 25.73 8.49 23.37
C GLN A 427 26.27 8.37 24.79
N ASP A 428 25.88 7.35 25.53
CA ASP A 428 26.36 7.16 26.91
C ASP A 428 27.86 6.82 26.96
N ASP A 429 28.37 6.20 25.89
CA ASP A 429 29.77 5.81 25.71
C ASP A 429 30.58 6.83 24.87
N HIS A 430 30.14 8.10 24.83
CA HIS A 430 30.75 9.14 23.99
C HIS A 430 32.28 9.29 24.19
N ALA A 431 32.77 9.19 25.44
CA ALA A 431 34.19 9.27 25.74
C ALA A 431 34.98 8.08 25.20
N LEU A 432 34.43 6.87 25.29
CA LEU A 432 35.05 5.65 24.78
C LEU A 432 35.18 5.71 23.26
N ARG A 433 34.11 6.12 22.58
CA ARG A 433 34.08 6.31 21.11
C ARG A 433 35.11 7.33 20.65
N ALA A 434 35.17 8.47 21.35
CA ALA A 434 36.08 9.55 21.00
C ALA A 434 37.55 9.12 21.12
N VAL A 435 37.91 8.41 22.19
CA VAL A 435 39.28 7.92 22.39
C VAL A 435 39.63 6.82 21.39
N ARG A 436 38.70 5.93 21.03
CA ARG A 436 38.90 4.96 19.93
C ARG A 436 39.21 5.67 18.61
N ALA A 437 38.42 6.67 18.24
CA ALA A 437 38.67 7.46 17.04
C ALA A 437 40.05 8.13 17.08
N ALA A 438 40.42 8.75 18.21
CA ALA A 438 41.73 9.38 18.37
C ALA A 438 42.91 8.41 18.18
N VAL A 439 42.80 7.20 18.73
CA VAL A 439 43.81 6.14 18.56
C VAL A 439 43.86 5.67 17.10
N GLU A 440 42.70 5.46 16.46
CA GLU A 440 42.64 5.08 15.04
C GLU A 440 43.27 6.14 14.13
N ILE A 441 43.08 7.44 14.43
CA ILE A 441 43.72 8.55 13.70
C ILE A 441 45.25 8.46 13.82
N GLN A 442 45.77 8.30 15.04
CA GLN A 442 47.22 8.19 15.25
C GLN A 442 47.81 6.97 14.56
N GLN A 443 47.15 5.81 14.66
CA GLN A 443 47.60 4.57 14.03
C GLN A 443 47.58 4.67 12.50
N GLY A 444 46.50 5.23 11.93
CA GLY A 444 46.37 5.45 10.49
C GLY A 444 47.45 6.39 9.95
N LEU A 445 47.69 7.51 10.64
CA LEU A 445 48.73 8.46 10.25
C LEU A 445 50.13 7.84 10.40
N THR A 446 50.38 7.07 11.46
CA THR A 446 51.65 6.35 11.66
C THR A 446 51.93 5.37 10.53
N ALA A 447 50.93 4.57 10.15
CA ALA A 447 51.05 3.63 9.04
C ALA A 447 51.30 4.34 7.69
N TRP A 448 50.58 5.45 7.44
CA TRP A 448 50.78 6.25 6.24
C TRP A 448 52.19 6.87 6.19
N SER A 449 52.66 7.41 7.32
CA SER A 449 54.00 7.97 7.45
C SER A 449 55.10 6.92 7.25
N ALA A 450 54.96 5.72 7.81
CA ALA A 450 55.92 4.62 7.59
C ALA A 450 56.04 4.26 6.09
N GLY A 451 54.93 4.26 5.35
CA GLY A 451 54.94 4.04 3.90
C GLY A 451 55.60 5.18 3.10
N ARG A 452 55.62 6.41 3.62
CA ARG A 452 56.38 7.54 3.04
C ARG A 452 57.88 7.41 3.33
N GLU A 453 58.22 7.10 4.57
CA GLU A 453 59.61 6.91 5.00
C GLU A 453 60.29 5.78 4.23
N ALA A 454 59.58 4.67 3.98
CA ALA A 454 60.07 3.58 3.13
C ALA A 454 60.40 4.00 1.68
N ARG A 455 59.82 5.12 1.21
CA ARG A 455 60.07 5.73 -0.10
C ARG A 455 61.07 6.89 -0.03
N GLY A 456 61.72 7.11 1.12
CA GLY A 456 62.65 8.22 1.33
C GLY A 456 61.97 9.59 1.47
N LEU A 457 60.66 9.63 1.73
CA LEU A 457 59.89 10.84 1.95
C LEU A 457 59.73 11.12 3.46
N PRO A 458 59.56 12.39 3.90
CA PRO A 458 59.35 12.71 5.31
C PRO A 458 58.04 12.10 5.83
N GLY A 459 58.11 11.54 7.04
CA GLY A 459 56.95 11.14 7.83
C GLY A 459 56.32 12.33 8.58
N PHE A 460 55.08 12.13 9.03
CA PHE A 460 54.28 13.11 9.75
C PHE A 460 53.63 12.49 10.99
N ALA A 461 53.36 13.32 11.99
CA ALA A 461 52.68 12.94 13.22
C ALA A 461 51.62 14.00 13.55
N ALA A 462 50.64 13.62 14.35
CA ALA A 462 49.62 14.53 14.86
C ALA A 462 49.74 14.67 16.38
N ARG A 463 49.25 15.79 16.91
CA ARG A 463 48.88 15.93 18.32
C ARG A 463 47.38 15.73 18.41
N VAL A 464 46.94 14.83 19.28
CA VAL A 464 45.50 14.60 19.50
C VAL A 464 45.17 14.86 20.96
N ALA A 465 44.11 15.62 21.23
CA ALA A 465 43.60 15.76 22.59
C ALA A 465 42.09 15.75 22.68
N LEU A 466 41.59 15.29 23.83
CA LEU A 466 40.17 15.14 24.10
C LEU A 466 39.79 15.66 25.48
N ASN A 467 38.60 16.23 25.59
CA ASN A 467 38.02 16.56 26.89
C ASN A 467 36.51 16.32 26.91
N SER A 468 36.00 15.85 28.04
CA SER A 468 34.58 15.52 28.24
C SER A 468 33.94 16.46 29.22
N GLY A 469 32.65 16.73 29.03
CA GLY A 469 31.88 17.57 29.93
C GLY A 469 30.69 18.25 29.25
N PRO A 470 30.00 19.14 29.96
CA PRO A 470 28.84 19.83 29.44
C PRO A 470 29.26 20.78 28.30
N VAL A 471 28.47 20.77 27.23
CA VAL A 471 28.59 21.67 26.09
C VAL A 471 27.21 22.22 25.71
N VAL A 472 27.19 23.38 25.08
CA VAL A 472 26.03 23.86 24.33
C VAL A 472 26.20 23.39 22.90
N VAL A 473 25.27 22.57 22.40
CA VAL A 473 25.27 22.06 21.03
C VAL A 473 24.05 22.55 20.28
N GLY A 474 24.23 22.92 19.01
CA GLY A 474 23.14 23.33 18.15
C GLY A 474 23.61 24.15 16.97
N ASP A 475 22.62 24.65 16.24
CA ASP A 475 22.77 25.65 15.20
C ASP A 475 23.22 26.98 15.80
N ILE A 476 24.48 27.33 15.58
CA ILE A 476 25.10 28.54 16.10
C ILE A 476 25.69 29.35 14.95
N GLY A 477 25.38 30.65 14.93
CA GLY A 477 25.87 31.55 13.90
C GLY A 477 24.98 32.79 13.81
N SER A 478 24.89 33.33 12.59
CA SER A 478 24.02 34.46 12.24
C SER A 478 22.81 33.98 11.46
N ASP A 479 21.80 34.84 11.27
CA ASP A 479 20.61 34.55 10.46
C ASP A 479 20.93 34.11 9.03
N ARG A 480 22.12 34.43 8.51
CA ARG A 480 22.54 34.12 7.14
C ARG A 480 23.49 32.93 7.03
N ARG A 481 24.12 32.52 8.13
CA ARG A 481 25.11 31.45 8.16
C ARG A 481 25.18 30.85 9.54
N VAL A 482 24.86 29.58 9.61
CA VAL A 482 24.73 28.78 10.82
C VAL A 482 25.57 27.53 10.63
N ASP A 483 26.35 27.17 11.65
CA ASP A 483 27.05 25.89 11.71
C ASP A 483 26.48 25.09 12.89
N TYR A 484 26.24 23.79 12.69
CA TYR A 484 25.91 22.89 13.79
C TYR A 484 27.19 22.55 14.56
N THR A 485 27.36 23.11 15.76
CA THR A 485 28.64 23.09 16.48
C THR A 485 28.44 22.99 18.00
N VAL A 486 29.55 22.83 18.72
CA VAL A 486 29.60 22.78 20.19
C VAL A 486 30.35 24.00 20.75
N LEU A 487 29.84 24.56 21.85
CA LEU A 487 30.48 25.64 22.60
C LEU A 487 30.59 25.31 24.08
N GLY A 488 31.60 25.90 24.72
CA GLY A 488 31.74 25.86 26.18
C GLY A 488 33.18 25.67 26.63
N ASN A 489 33.37 25.67 27.95
CA ASN A 489 34.69 25.48 28.55
C ASN A 489 35.31 24.12 28.17
N THR A 490 34.49 23.08 28.00
CA THR A 490 34.93 21.74 27.58
C THR A 490 35.71 21.78 26.26
N VAL A 491 35.23 22.56 25.27
CA VAL A 491 35.89 22.77 23.97
C VAL A 491 37.22 23.48 24.15
N ASN A 492 37.25 24.55 24.94
CA ASN A 492 38.46 25.35 25.19
C ASN A 492 39.57 24.54 25.89
N VAL A 493 39.20 23.66 26.83
CA VAL A 493 40.15 22.77 27.50
C VAL A 493 40.74 21.76 26.52
N ALA A 494 39.91 21.12 25.67
CA ALA A 494 40.40 20.17 24.67
C ALA A 494 41.42 20.80 23.71
N ALA A 495 41.08 21.98 23.16
CA ALA A 495 41.97 22.72 22.26
C ALA A 495 43.31 23.10 22.94
N ARG A 496 43.29 23.45 24.23
CA ARG A 496 44.52 23.81 24.96
C ARG A 496 45.37 22.60 25.32
N LEU A 497 44.75 21.45 25.61
CA LEU A 497 45.46 20.19 25.81
C LEU A 497 46.19 19.76 24.54
N GLU A 498 45.56 19.89 23.38
CA GLU A 498 46.22 19.62 22.09
C GLU A 498 47.43 20.55 21.92
N ALA A 499 47.22 21.86 21.99
CA ALA A 499 48.25 22.82 21.66
C ALA A 499 49.44 22.89 22.64
N HIS A 500 49.24 22.54 23.93
CA HIS A 500 50.25 22.76 24.97
C HIS A 500 50.67 21.51 25.77
N ALA A 501 49.89 20.42 25.71
CA ALA A 501 50.17 19.22 26.49
C ALA A 501 50.56 18.02 25.62
N ALA A 502 49.90 17.84 24.47
CA ALA A 502 50.17 16.72 23.57
C ALA A 502 51.51 16.90 22.85
N LYS A 503 52.33 15.84 22.85
CA LYS A 503 53.53 15.75 22.00
C LYS A 503 53.19 15.06 20.68
N PRO A 504 54.04 15.15 19.65
CA PRO A 504 53.83 14.42 18.40
C PRO A 504 53.60 12.92 18.65
N GLY A 505 52.48 12.39 18.15
CA GLY A 505 52.07 10.99 18.33
C GLY A 505 51.26 10.72 19.60
N ASP A 506 51.12 11.68 20.52
CA ASP A 506 50.34 11.49 21.74
C ASP A 506 48.83 11.60 21.48
N VAL A 507 48.07 10.86 22.29
CA VAL A 507 46.64 11.12 22.56
C VAL A 507 46.51 11.55 24.02
N VAL A 508 46.17 12.83 24.26
CA VAL A 508 46.03 13.40 25.59
C VAL A 508 44.57 13.59 25.97
N ILE A 509 44.17 13.19 27.17
CA ILE A 509 42.80 13.30 27.65
C ILE A 509 42.72 14.11 28.94
N GLY A 510 41.65 14.89 29.05
CA GLY A 510 41.27 15.58 30.27
C GLY A 510 40.76 14.62 31.37
N PRO A 511 40.58 15.13 32.60
CA PRO A 511 40.30 14.30 33.77
C PRO A 511 38.93 13.64 33.71
N GLU A 512 37.94 14.34 33.15
CA GLU A 512 36.58 13.79 33.02
C GLU A 512 36.53 12.70 31.95
N THR A 513 37.24 12.86 30.83
CA THR A 513 37.37 11.79 29.83
C THR A 513 38.00 10.55 30.47
N TRP A 514 39.11 10.71 31.21
CA TRP A 514 39.77 9.61 31.91
C TRP A 514 38.82 8.88 32.86
N ARG A 515 38.01 9.63 33.63
CA ARG A 515 37.00 9.06 34.53
C ARG A 515 35.95 8.24 33.77
N LEU A 516 35.45 8.78 32.65
CA LEU A 516 34.43 8.13 31.82
C LEU A 516 34.94 6.90 31.07
N LEU A 517 36.25 6.80 30.79
CA LEU A 517 36.83 5.59 30.21
C LEU A 517 36.77 4.38 31.15
N ASN A 518 36.73 4.61 32.47
CA ASN A 518 36.63 3.55 33.48
C ASN A 518 37.61 2.37 33.27
N GLY A 519 38.86 2.69 32.91
CA GLY A 519 39.92 1.69 32.69
C GLY A 519 39.88 0.97 31.34
N ALA A 520 39.03 1.39 30.38
CA ALA A 520 38.98 0.80 29.04
C ALA A 520 40.27 0.99 28.21
N PHE A 521 41.11 1.95 28.58
CA PHE A 521 42.42 2.19 27.98
C PHE A 521 43.49 2.33 29.05
N ALA A 522 44.71 1.88 28.75
CA ALA A 522 45.87 2.17 29.57
C ALA A 522 46.21 3.67 29.47
N THR A 523 46.51 4.31 30.62
CA THR A 523 46.79 5.75 30.66
C THR A 523 47.91 6.07 31.63
N GLU A 524 48.70 7.09 31.30
CA GLU A 524 49.76 7.62 32.15
C GLU A 524 49.45 9.07 32.57
N PRO A 525 49.60 9.44 33.86
CA PRO A 525 49.38 10.81 34.30
C PRO A 525 50.49 11.73 33.78
N LEU A 526 50.09 12.87 33.21
CA LEU A 526 51.00 13.95 32.81
C LEU A 526 51.19 15.02 33.90
N GLY A 527 50.46 14.86 35.02
CA GLY A 527 50.46 15.81 36.14
C GLY A 527 49.49 16.98 35.95
N GLU A 528 49.55 17.92 36.88
CA GLU A 528 48.76 19.14 36.85
C GLU A 528 49.37 20.18 35.90
N LEU A 529 48.67 20.48 34.82
CA LEU A 529 49.11 21.41 33.80
C LEU A 529 48.43 22.77 33.97
N GLN A 530 49.22 23.84 33.97
CA GLN A 530 48.70 25.20 33.83
C GLN A 530 48.53 25.52 32.35
N LEU A 531 47.31 25.36 31.84
CA LEU A 531 47.01 25.69 30.44
C LEU A 531 46.84 27.20 30.28
N LYS A 532 47.42 27.75 29.21
CA LYS A 532 47.40 29.19 28.93
C LYS A 532 45.97 29.74 28.94
N GLY A 533 45.73 30.76 29.77
CA GLY A 533 44.43 31.44 29.90
C GLY A 533 43.36 30.68 30.69
N LEU A 534 43.68 29.55 31.35
CA LEU A 534 42.80 28.94 32.36
C LEU A 534 43.31 29.37 33.74
N GLN A 535 42.39 29.65 34.65
CA GLN A 535 42.75 30.00 36.03
C GLN A 535 43.15 28.78 36.85
N GLN A 536 42.52 27.63 36.61
CA GLN A 536 42.76 26.39 37.34
C GLN A 536 43.74 25.50 36.59
N LYS A 537 44.61 24.81 37.34
CA LYS A 537 45.40 23.70 36.82
C LYS A 537 44.49 22.52 36.53
N ILE A 538 44.80 21.78 35.47
CA ILE A 538 44.03 20.61 35.06
C ILE A 538 44.96 19.40 35.03
N GLN A 539 44.53 18.32 35.67
CA GLN A 539 45.20 17.02 35.55
C GLN A 539 44.95 16.46 34.15
N ALA A 540 46.01 16.06 33.45
CA ALA A 540 45.91 15.43 32.13
C ALA A 540 46.51 14.02 32.16
N TYR A 541 46.06 13.19 31.21
CA TYR A 541 46.53 11.83 31.05
C TYR A 541 46.88 11.58 29.59
N ARG A 542 47.93 10.80 29.34
CA ARG A 542 48.25 10.28 28.02
C ARG A 542 47.68 8.87 27.89
N VAL A 543 46.97 8.59 26.79
CA VAL A 543 46.54 7.24 26.45
C VAL A 543 47.73 6.46 25.89
N VAL A 544 47.92 5.23 26.35
CA VAL A 544 48.99 4.33 25.92
C VAL A 544 48.39 3.32 24.95
N GLY A 545 48.79 3.38 23.68
CA GLY A 545 48.33 2.43 22.64
C GLY A 545 48.52 2.93 21.22
#